data_AF-A0A3P7FMK1-F1
#
_entry.id   AF-A0A3P7FMK1-F1
#
_cell.length_a   1.000
_cell.length_b   1.000
_cell.length_c   1.000
_cell.angle_alpha   90.00
_cell.angle_beta   90.00
_cell.angle_gamma   90.00
#
_symmetry.space_group_name_H-M   'P 1'
#
loop_
_entity.id
_entity.type
_entity.pdbx_description
1 polymer ?
#
loop_
_entity_poly.entity_id
_entity_poly.type
_entity_poly.pdbx_seq_one_letter_code
_entity_poly.pdbx_strand_id
1 'polypeptide(L)'
;MSVTEMVVFRGQRSPDADGNQKCCNNARTIESHLQEAILAQQASTSGIAVENHVIPTPKVFTVDCGYYDALYPVQPAPSINQLIKVQASLSLGNEEPGYDIDSEDETWLAERGGLTAESDFEKMMELLEGASSGLQICQPNEARSLLKDFETDLVDDDAAASHKIASLIPRVKTDARRDASGSDIAYVAFRRRLERMQTRKNRKNDEDSYEKILKLGHDLSRVVILFDMLRR
;
A
#
# COMPACT_ATOMS: atom_id res chain seq x y z
N MET A 1 21.65 -2.55 -16.41
CA MET A 1 21.23 -2.68 -15.01
C MET A 1 20.40 -3.95 -14.83
N SER A 2 20.77 -4.87 -13.96
CA SER A 2 19.99 -6.10 -13.64
C SER A 2 18.76 -5.78 -12.79
N VAL A 3 17.75 -6.66 -12.76
CA VAL A 3 16.61 -6.52 -11.84
C VAL A 3 17.10 -6.53 -10.39
N THR A 4 18.09 -7.35 -10.05
CA THR A 4 18.68 -7.36 -8.71
C THR A 4 19.40 -6.04 -8.42
N GLU A 5 20.06 -5.45 -9.42
CA GLU A 5 20.70 -4.14 -9.31
C GLU A 5 19.66 -3.02 -9.11
N MET A 6 18.50 -3.11 -9.75
CA MET A 6 17.40 -2.16 -9.56
C MET A 6 16.88 -2.16 -8.11
N VAL A 7 16.69 -3.35 -7.52
CA VAL A 7 16.30 -3.49 -6.10
C VAL A 7 17.36 -2.84 -5.17
N VAL A 8 18.65 -2.98 -5.50
CA VAL A 8 19.76 -2.42 -4.70
C VAL A 8 19.83 -0.90 -4.81
N PHE A 9 19.79 -0.36 -6.03
CA PHE A 9 20.04 1.07 -6.28
C PHE A 9 18.86 1.95 -5.90
N ARG A 10 17.62 1.46 -6.09
CA ARG A 10 16.44 2.25 -5.71
C ARG A 10 16.24 2.34 -4.20
N GLY A 11 16.62 1.30 -3.46
CA GLY A 11 16.68 1.35 -2.00
C GLY A 11 17.62 2.46 -1.45
N GLN A 12 18.53 3.00 -2.28
CA GLN A 12 19.49 4.04 -1.90
C GLN A 12 19.04 5.48 -2.22
N ARG A 13 17.96 5.71 -2.98
CA ARG A 13 17.53 7.08 -3.30
C ARG A 13 16.82 7.72 -2.11
N SER A 14 17.57 8.59 -1.43
CA SER A 14 17.02 9.73 -0.69
C SER A 14 16.03 10.49 -1.61
N PRO A 15 14.89 10.98 -1.09
CA PRO A 15 13.90 11.68 -1.92
C PRO A 15 14.44 13.07 -2.29
N ASP A 16 15.35 13.13 -3.26
CA ASP A 16 15.99 14.36 -3.70
C ASP A 16 15.56 14.76 -5.13
N ALA A 17 14.84 15.88 -5.13
CA ALA A 17 14.93 17.02 -6.04
C ALA A 17 13.89 17.23 -7.14
N ASP A 18 13.49 16.26 -7.97
CA ASP A 18 12.75 16.62 -9.22
C ASP A 18 11.21 16.47 -9.15
N GLY A 19 10.69 15.58 -8.30
CA GLY A 19 9.25 15.52 -7.96
C GLY A 19 8.78 16.66 -7.03
N ASN A 20 9.72 17.48 -6.58
CA ASN A 20 9.47 18.48 -5.54
C ASN A 20 8.65 19.65 -6.06
N GLN A 21 8.59 19.96 -7.36
CA GLN A 21 7.86 21.14 -7.84
C GLN A 21 6.33 21.01 -7.70
N LYS A 22 5.75 19.85 -8.04
CA LYS A 22 4.30 19.60 -7.90
C LYS A 22 3.89 19.38 -6.45
N CYS A 23 4.68 18.62 -5.68
CA CYS A 23 4.47 18.46 -4.24
C CYS A 23 4.70 19.77 -3.48
N CYS A 24 5.66 20.63 -3.86
CA CYS A 24 5.86 21.95 -3.26
C CYS A 24 4.67 22.88 -3.51
N ASN A 25 4.02 22.79 -4.68
CA ASN A 25 2.83 23.59 -4.94
C ASN A 25 1.65 23.13 -4.08
N ASN A 26 1.46 21.82 -3.89
CA ASN A 26 0.44 21.30 -2.97
C ASN A 26 0.80 21.57 -1.51
N ALA A 27 2.05 21.37 -1.10
CA ALA A 27 2.51 21.67 0.25
C ALA A 27 2.37 23.16 0.58
N ARG A 28 2.73 24.07 -0.34
CA ARG A 28 2.48 25.51 -0.18
C ARG A 28 1.00 25.85 -0.08
N THR A 29 0.16 25.15 -0.85
CA THR A 29 -1.29 25.39 -0.82
C THR A 29 -1.90 24.88 0.49
N ILE A 30 -1.47 23.71 0.98
CA ILE A 30 -1.89 23.15 2.27
C ILE A 30 -1.40 24.03 3.43
N GLU A 31 -0.16 24.54 3.35
CA GLU A 31 0.41 25.48 4.32
C GLU A 31 -0.38 26.78 4.37
N SER A 32 -0.79 27.33 3.21
CA SER A 32 -1.63 28.53 3.13
C SER A 32 -2.98 28.32 3.81
N HIS A 33 -3.63 27.18 3.56
CA HIS A 33 -4.92 26.87 4.19
C HIS A 33 -4.79 26.64 5.70
N LEU A 34 -3.70 26.01 6.15
CA LEU A 34 -3.43 25.85 7.58
C LEU A 34 -3.24 27.21 8.26
N GLN A 35 -2.48 28.12 7.63
CA GLN A 35 -2.29 29.48 8.14
C GLN A 35 -3.61 30.26 8.21
N GLU A 36 -4.45 30.18 7.17
CA GLU A 36 -5.79 30.79 7.17
C GLU A 36 -6.70 30.23 8.28
N ALA A 37 -6.69 28.91 8.48
CA ALA A 37 -7.45 28.26 9.55
C ALA A 37 -6.96 28.66 10.95
N ILE A 38 -5.63 28.72 11.16
CA ILE A 38 -5.03 29.18 12.41
C ILE A 38 -5.41 30.63 12.68
N LEU A 39 -5.36 31.51 11.67
CA LEU A 39 -5.77 32.91 11.80
C LEU A 39 -7.26 33.03 12.17
N ALA A 40 -8.14 32.26 11.52
CA ALA A 40 -9.57 32.24 11.83
C ALA A 40 -9.83 31.73 13.27
N GLN A 41 -9.09 30.71 13.71
CA GLN A 41 -9.17 30.18 15.07
C GLN A 41 -8.65 31.19 16.11
N GLN A 42 -7.50 31.82 15.86
CA GLN A 42 -6.93 32.85 16.73
C GLN A 42 -7.88 34.03 16.89
N ALA A 43 -8.49 34.50 15.80
CA ALA A 43 -9.46 35.57 15.85
C ALA A 43 -10.69 35.20 16.69
N SER A 44 -11.11 33.93 16.64
CA SER A 44 -12.21 33.39 17.46
C SER A 44 -11.85 33.29 18.95
N THR A 45 -10.60 32.94 19.28
CA THR A 45 -10.14 32.83 20.69
C THR A 45 -9.81 34.18 21.35
N SER A 46 -9.60 35.24 20.55
CA SER A 46 -9.22 36.57 21.04
C SER A 46 -10.40 37.37 21.62
N GLY A 47 -11.62 36.84 21.57
CA GLY A 47 -12.83 37.58 21.96
C GLY A 47 -13.19 38.74 21.02
N ILE A 48 -12.48 38.88 19.90
CA ILE A 48 -12.78 39.85 18.85
C ILE A 48 -13.88 39.24 18.00
N ALA A 49 -15.06 39.85 18.00
CA ALA A 49 -16.13 39.48 17.08
C ALA A 49 -15.68 39.78 15.65
N VAL A 50 -15.16 38.78 14.95
CA VAL A 50 -14.96 38.88 13.50
C VAL A 50 -16.34 38.76 12.87
N GLU A 51 -16.87 39.84 12.29
CA GLU A 51 -18.19 39.81 11.64
C GLU A 51 -18.23 38.90 10.41
N ASN A 52 -17.07 38.56 9.84
CA ASN A 52 -16.93 37.77 8.62
C ASN A 52 -16.04 36.54 8.84
N HIS A 53 -16.49 35.56 9.64
CA HIS A 53 -15.89 34.22 9.67
C HIS A 53 -16.13 33.53 8.32
N VAL A 54 -15.21 33.71 7.38
CA VAL A 54 -15.21 32.95 6.12
C VAL A 54 -14.41 31.66 6.33
N ILE A 55 -15.08 30.53 6.18
CA ILE A 55 -14.42 29.22 6.15
C ILE A 55 -13.76 29.10 4.77
N PRO A 56 -12.43 28.90 4.68
CA PRO A 56 -11.77 28.77 3.39
C PRO A 56 -12.24 27.49 2.69
N THR A 57 -12.70 27.64 1.44
CA THR A 57 -13.04 26.52 0.56
C THR A 57 -11.82 26.18 -0.30
N PRO A 58 -11.33 24.93 -0.30
CA PRO A 58 -10.23 24.52 -1.17
C PRO A 58 -10.54 24.81 -2.63
N LYS A 59 -9.50 25.19 -3.40
CA LYS A 59 -9.64 25.37 -4.84
C LYS A 59 -9.87 24.01 -5.51
N VAL A 60 -10.83 23.96 -6.42
CA VAL A 60 -11.08 22.80 -7.29
C VAL A 60 -10.29 22.98 -8.58
N PHE A 61 -9.65 21.92 -9.04
CA PHE A 61 -8.89 21.90 -10.28
C PHE A 61 -9.60 21.00 -11.30
N THR A 62 -9.54 21.40 -12.57
CA THR A 62 -10.01 20.55 -13.66
C THR A 62 -8.97 19.47 -13.95
N VAL A 63 -9.44 18.26 -14.25
CA VAL A 63 -8.61 17.15 -14.73
C VAL A 63 -8.84 17.01 -16.23
N ASP A 64 -7.81 16.61 -16.97
CA ASP A 64 -7.95 16.27 -18.39
C ASP A 64 -8.86 15.04 -18.55
N CYS A 65 -9.95 15.18 -19.30
CA CYS A 65 -10.94 14.11 -19.45
C CYS A 65 -10.35 12.88 -20.15
N GLY A 66 -9.46 13.08 -21.14
CA GLY A 66 -8.84 11.96 -21.85
C GLY A 66 -7.94 11.12 -20.95
N TYR A 67 -7.13 11.78 -20.11
CA TYR A 67 -6.32 11.13 -19.09
C TYR A 67 -7.19 10.42 -18.04
N TYR A 68 -8.28 11.04 -17.60
CA TYR A 68 -9.21 10.44 -16.64
C TYR A 68 -9.88 9.17 -17.20
N ASP A 69 -10.42 9.24 -18.42
CA ASP A 69 -11.11 8.13 -19.07
C ASP A 69 -10.16 6.96 -19.38
N ALA A 70 -8.88 7.26 -19.66
CA ALA A 70 -7.85 6.24 -19.84
C ALA A 70 -7.51 5.50 -18.53
N LEU A 71 -7.45 6.20 -17.40
CA LEU A 71 -7.18 5.60 -16.09
C LEU A 71 -8.39 4.86 -15.49
N TYR A 72 -9.60 5.35 -15.74
CA TYR A 72 -10.83 4.82 -15.17
C TYR A 72 -11.84 4.46 -16.27
N PRO A 73 -11.60 3.39 -17.05
CA PRO A 73 -12.51 2.98 -18.10
C PRO A 73 -13.89 2.63 -17.52
N VAL A 74 -14.95 2.95 -18.27
CA VAL A 74 -16.34 2.73 -17.84
C VAL A 74 -16.60 1.24 -17.63
N GLN A 75 -16.85 0.86 -16.38
CA GLN A 75 -17.23 -0.49 -16.01
C GLN A 75 -18.71 -0.75 -16.34
N PRO A 76 -19.09 -2.00 -16.73
CA PRO A 76 -20.48 -2.35 -16.98
C PRO A 76 -21.35 -2.13 -15.74
N ALA A 77 -22.56 -1.59 -15.92
CA ALA A 77 -23.46 -1.30 -14.82
C ALA A 77 -23.84 -2.60 -14.07
N PRO A 78 -23.85 -2.58 -12.72
CA PRO A 78 -24.31 -3.73 -11.94
C PRO A 78 -25.80 -3.99 -12.20
N SER A 79 -26.25 -5.20 -11.89
CA SER A 79 -27.65 -5.59 -12.10
C SER A 79 -28.62 -4.73 -11.27
N ILE A 80 -29.60 -4.11 -11.93
CA ILE A 80 -30.55 -3.15 -11.30
C ILE A 80 -31.46 -3.78 -10.23
N ASN A 81 -31.60 -5.11 -10.25
CA ASN A 81 -32.59 -5.81 -9.43
C ASN A 81 -32.06 -6.28 -8.06
N GLN A 82 -30.78 -6.02 -7.73
CA GLN A 82 -30.18 -6.45 -6.46
C GLN A 82 -29.18 -5.42 -5.93
N LEU A 83 -29.09 -5.30 -4.60
CA LEU A 83 -28.02 -4.55 -3.95
C LEU A 83 -26.69 -5.28 -4.11
N ILE A 84 -25.60 -4.54 -4.33
CA ILE A 84 -24.25 -5.10 -4.44
C ILE A 84 -23.83 -5.66 -3.07
N LYS A 85 -23.47 -6.94 -3.03
CA LYS A 85 -22.88 -7.58 -1.85
C LYS A 85 -21.36 -7.66 -2.03
N VAL A 86 -20.64 -6.69 -1.49
CA VAL A 86 -19.16 -6.70 -1.51
C VAL A 86 -18.64 -7.39 -0.25
N GLN A 87 -17.96 -8.52 -0.43
CA GLN A 87 -17.14 -9.10 0.65
C GLN A 87 -15.75 -8.48 0.56
N ALA A 88 -15.46 -7.49 1.41
CA ALA A 88 -14.20 -6.73 1.37
C ALA A 88 -12.95 -7.63 1.40
N SER A 89 -13.01 -8.78 2.07
CA SER A 89 -11.91 -9.74 2.14
C SER A 89 -11.65 -10.51 0.83
N LEU A 90 -12.66 -10.64 -0.05
CA LEU A 90 -12.52 -11.34 -1.32
C LEU A 90 -11.95 -10.43 -2.41
N SER A 91 -12.34 -9.15 -2.40
CA SER A 91 -11.91 -8.17 -3.42
C SER A 91 -10.49 -7.66 -3.22
N LEU A 92 -9.94 -7.71 -2.01
CA LEU A 92 -8.56 -7.31 -1.74
C LEU A 92 -7.55 -8.45 -1.94
N GLY A 93 -8.02 -9.66 -2.28
CA GLY A 93 -7.28 -10.88 -2.01
C GLY A 93 -6.33 -11.37 -3.09
N ASN A 94 -6.74 -11.46 -4.35
CA ASN A 94 -6.08 -12.40 -5.26
C ASN A 94 -6.11 -11.92 -6.72
N GLU A 95 -4.96 -11.44 -7.21
CA GLU A 95 -4.25 -11.91 -8.43
C GLU A 95 -3.20 -10.91 -8.94
N GLU A 96 -3.30 -9.64 -8.54
CA GLU A 96 -2.35 -8.61 -8.95
C GLU A 96 -1.15 -8.55 -7.99
N PRO A 97 0.08 -8.39 -8.51
CA PRO A 97 1.26 -8.23 -7.66
C PRO A 97 1.15 -6.98 -6.79
N GLY A 98 1.70 -7.03 -5.57
CA GLY A 98 1.76 -5.85 -4.71
C GLY A 98 2.77 -4.78 -5.15
N TYR A 99 3.57 -5.05 -6.19
CA TYR A 99 4.50 -4.11 -6.80
C TYR A 99 3.86 -3.40 -7.99
N ASP A 100 4.08 -2.10 -8.13
CA ASP A 100 3.54 -1.26 -9.22
C ASP A 100 4.71 -0.60 -9.97
N ILE A 101 4.70 -0.70 -11.29
CA ILE A 101 5.73 -0.14 -12.18
C ILE A 101 5.69 1.39 -12.09
N ASP A 102 6.84 2.01 -11.81
CA ASP A 102 6.98 3.46 -11.88
C ASP A 102 7.56 3.94 -13.24
N SER A 103 7.61 5.25 -13.45
CA SER A 103 8.13 5.82 -14.71
C SER A 103 9.59 5.44 -14.99
N GLU A 104 10.40 5.13 -13.99
CA GLU A 104 11.77 4.66 -14.21
C GLU A 104 11.77 3.17 -14.63
N ASP A 105 10.82 2.36 -14.13
CA ASP A 105 10.63 0.96 -14.56
C ASP A 105 10.16 0.89 -16.01
N GLU A 106 9.23 1.76 -16.41
CA GLU A 106 8.78 1.90 -17.80
C GLU A 106 9.97 2.19 -18.72
N THR A 107 10.86 3.12 -18.34
CA THR A 107 12.05 3.43 -19.14
C THR A 107 13.01 2.24 -19.22
N TRP A 108 13.22 1.53 -18.11
CA TRP A 108 14.10 0.36 -18.06
C TRP A 108 13.57 -0.82 -18.90
N LEU A 109 12.24 -1.05 -18.87
CA LEU A 109 11.58 -2.06 -19.68
C LEU A 109 11.66 -1.72 -21.18
N ALA A 110 11.50 -0.43 -21.53
CA ALA A 110 11.60 0.06 -22.90
C ALA A 110 13.02 -0.11 -23.47
N GLU A 111 14.07 0.16 -22.68
CA GLU A 111 15.47 -0.03 -23.09
C GLU A 111 15.81 -1.50 -23.38
N ARG A 112 15.11 -2.45 -22.74
CA ARG A 112 15.28 -3.88 -22.95
C ARG A 112 14.44 -4.46 -24.09
N GLY A 113 13.69 -3.63 -24.80
CA GLY A 113 12.95 -4.04 -25.99
C GLY A 113 11.75 -4.96 -25.70
N GLY A 114 11.13 -4.85 -24.52
CA GLY A 114 9.89 -5.57 -24.20
C GLY A 114 10.06 -7.09 -24.02
N LEU A 115 11.26 -7.55 -23.66
CA LEU A 115 11.56 -8.96 -23.38
C LEU A 115 10.80 -9.54 -22.18
N THR A 116 10.26 -8.69 -21.32
CA THR A 116 9.53 -9.08 -20.10
C THR A 116 8.19 -8.35 -20.10
N ALA A 117 7.10 -9.10 -19.94
CA ALA A 117 5.78 -8.51 -19.77
C ALA A 117 5.73 -7.69 -18.47
N GLU A 118 5.03 -6.55 -18.48
CA GLU A 118 4.88 -5.68 -17.31
C GLU A 118 4.39 -6.47 -16.07
N SER A 119 3.37 -7.31 -16.26
CA SER A 119 2.81 -8.15 -15.18
C SER A 119 3.78 -9.22 -14.67
N ASP A 120 4.72 -9.69 -15.49
CA ASP A 120 5.76 -10.60 -15.04
C ASP A 120 6.83 -9.81 -14.27
N PHE A 121 7.23 -8.64 -14.75
CA PHE A 121 8.14 -7.76 -14.04
C PHE A 121 7.63 -7.41 -12.64
N GLU A 122 6.36 -7.03 -12.50
CA GLU A 122 5.75 -6.75 -11.19
C GLU A 122 5.79 -7.96 -10.25
N LYS A 123 5.46 -9.16 -10.73
CA LYS A 123 5.58 -10.41 -9.93
C LYS A 123 7.02 -10.68 -9.52
N MET A 124 7.96 -10.47 -10.44
CA MET A 124 9.38 -10.65 -10.15
C MET A 124 9.83 -9.70 -9.05
N MET A 125 9.45 -8.43 -9.13
CA MET A 125 9.77 -7.42 -8.11
C MET A 125 9.10 -7.74 -6.77
N GLU A 126 7.85 -8.18 -6.76
CA GLU A 126 7.16 -8.64 -5.55
C GLU A 126 7.89 -9.82 -4.87
N LEU A 127 8.34 -10.81 -5.64
CA LEU A 127 9.09 -11.95 -5.11
C LEU A 127 10.43 -11.52 -4.49
N LEU A 128 11.16 -10.63 -5.17
CA LEU A 128 12.45 -10.12 -4.69
C LEU A 128 12.31 -9.23 -3.46
N GLU A 129 11.29 -8.36 -3.43
CA GLU A 129 10.96 -7.51 -2.29
C GLU A 129 10.50 -8.37 -1.09
N GLY A 130 9.68 -9.41 -1.34
CA GLY A 130 9.20 -10.35 -0.33
C GLY A 130 10.30 -11.22 0.28
N ALA A 131 11.34 -11.55 -0.49
CA ALA A 131 12.55 -12.22 0.00
C ALA A 131 13.53 -11.24 0.67
N SER A 132 13.37 -9.94 0.46
CA SER A 132 14.16 -8.90 1.10
C SER A 132 13.56 -8.51 2.46
N SER A 133 14.40 -7.94 3.32
CA SER A 133 14.02 -7.35 4.60
C SER A 133 14.65 -5.96 4.71
N GLY A 134 14.18 -5.14 5.66
CA GLY A 134 14.76 -3.79 5.88
C GLY A 134 16.24 -3.78 6.29
N LEU A 135 16.84 -4.96 6.56
CA LEU A 135 18.26 -5.10 6.91
C LEU A 135 19.06 -5.86 5.85
N GLN A 136 18.42 -6.69 5.02
CA GLN A 136 19.10 -7.61 4.11
C GLN A 136 18.32 -7.73 2.81
N ILE A 137 19.03 -7.56 1.69
CA ILE A 137 18.48 -7.71 0.35
C ILE A 137 18.54 -9.17 -0.07
N CYS A 138 17.57 -9.58 -0.89
CA CYS A 138 17.58 -10.87 -1.58
C CYS A 138 18.93 -11.07 -2.29
N GLN A 139 19.60 -12.17 -1.97
CA GLN A 139 20.92 -12.47 -2.52
C GLN A 139 20.79 -13.03 -3.95
N PRO A 140 21.79 -12.86 -4.83
CA PRO A 140 21.70 -13.33 -6.23
C PRO A 140 21.29 -14.80 -6.39
N ASN A 141 21.81 -15.70 -5.55
CA ASN A 141 21.44 -17.12 -5.58
C ASN A 141 19.97 -17.38 -5.23
N GLU A 142 19.44 -16.61 -4.28
CA GLU A 142 18.04 -16.68 -3.88
C GLU A 142 17.15 -16.08 -4.96
N ALA A 143 17.53 -14.93 -5.53
CA ALA A 143 16.88 -14.30 -6.66
C ALA A 143 16.77 -15.24 -7.86
N ARG A 144 17.86 -15.92 -8.26
CA ARG A 144 17.84 -16.93 -9.34
C ARG A 144 16.84 -18.07 -9.05
N SER A 145 16.74 -18.49 -7.79
CA SER A 145 15.81 -19.54 -7.38
C SER A 145 14.35 -19.09 -7.39
N LEU A 146 14.08 -17.84 -7.01
CA LEU A 146 12.74 -17.23 -7.03
C LEU A 146 12.27 -16.96 -8.45
N LEU A 147 13.19 -16.55 -9.33
CA LEU A 147 12.91 -16.13 -10.69
C LEU A 147 13.01 -17.27 -11.73
N LYS A 148 13.24 -18.51 -11.28
CA LYS A 148 13.44 -19.69 -12.14
C LYS A 148 12.30 -19.97 -13.14
N ASP A 149 11.08 -19.55 -12.80
CA ASP A 149 9.88 -19.80 -13.59
C ASP A 149 9.65 -18.68 -14.63
N PHE A 150 10.46 -17.63 -14.62
CA PHE A 150 10.43 -16.52 -15.58
C PHE A 150 11.53 -16.72 -16.63
N GLU A 151 11.21 -16.44 -17.90
CA GLU A 151 12.10 -16.65 -19.05
C GLU A 151 13.17 -15.56 -19.18
N THR A 152 13.97 -15.35 -18.13
CA THR A 152 14.80 -14.14 -18.07
C THR A 152 16.14 -14.35 -17.35
N ASP A 153 17.25 -14.08 -18.04
CA ASP A 153 18.60 -13.98 -17.46
C ASP A 153 18.79 -12.59 -16.80
N LEU A 154 17.92 -12.25 -15.86
CA LEU A 154 17.83 -10.89 -15.30
C LEU A 154 18.64 -10.66 -14.04
N VAL A 155 19.24 -11.69 -13.47
CA VAL A 155 20.02 -11.62 -12.22
C VAL A 155 21.51 -11.52 -12.54
N ASP A 156 22.09 -10.37 -12.23
CA ASP A 156 23.54 -10.15 -12.26
C ASP A 156 24.13 -10.39 -10.86
N ASP A 157 25.32 -11.01 -10.81
CA ASP A 157 25.91 -11.48 -9.56
C ASP A 157 26.48 -10.33 -8.70
N ASP A 158 26.72 -9.16 -9.30
CA ASP A 158 27.38 -8.00 -8.65
C ASP A 158 26.47 -7.15 -7.75
N ALA A 159 25.16 -7.45 -7.69
CA ALA A 159 24.19 -6.64 -6.96
C ALA A 159 24.32 -6.71 -5.42
N ALA A 160 25.12 -7.62 -4.84
CA ALA A 160 25.04 -7.98 -3.42
C ALA A 160 25.73 -7.04 -2.40
N ALA A 161 26.20 -5.85 -2.76
CA ALA A 161 27.06 -5.04 -1.87
C ALA A 161 26.36 -3.89 -1.11
N SER A 162 25.80 -4.23 0.05
CA SER A 162 25.87 -3.46 1.31
C SER A 162 25.46 -1.98 1.32
N HIS A 163 24.18 -1.62 1.14
CA HIS A 163 23.70 -0.28 1.52
C HIS A 163 22.25 -0.34 2.04
N LYS A 164 21.87 0.58 2.93
CA LYS A 164 20.56 0.60 3.61
C LYS A 164 19.40 0.45 2.63
N ILE A 165 18.57 -0.54 2.85
CA ILE A 165 17.49 -0.94 1.93
C ILE A 165 16.21 -0.30 2.41
N ALA A 166 15.76 0.75 1.73
CA ALA A 166 14.37 1.18 1.81
C ALA A 166 13.52 0.25 0.92
N SER A 167 12.26 0.01 1.32
CA SER A 167 11.31 -0.66 0.43
C SER A 167 11.13 0.15 -0.84
N LEU A 168 10.99 -0.52 -1.98
CA LEU A 168 10.88 0.15 -3.27
C LEU A 168 9.62 1.03 -3.37
N ILE A 169 8.51 0.54 -2.81
CA ILE A 169 7.29 1.32 -2.67
C ILE A 169 7.33 2.12 -1.37
N PRO A 170 6.99 3.43 -1.38
CA PRO A 170 6.88 4.24 -0.16
C PRO A 170 5.91 3.64 0.85
N ARG A 171 6.35 3.44 2.09
CA ARG A 171 5.53 2.86 3.16
C ARG A 171 5.14 3.90 4.21
N VAL A 172 3.95 3.74 4.77
CA VAL A 172 3.52 4.55 5.91
C VAL A 172 4.42 4.25 7.11
N LYS A 173 4.98 5.31 7.70
CA LYS A 173 5.78 5.19 8.92
C LYS A 173 4.88 4.82 10.09
N THR A 174 5.07 3.61 10.63
CA THR A 174 4.33 3.10 11.79
C THR A 174 5.20 3.12 13.04
N ASP A 175 4.56 3.17 14.21
CA ASP A 175 5.24 3.12 15.50
C ASP A 175 5.78 1.70 15.76
N ALA A 176 7.11 1.57 15.78
CA ALA A 176 7.80 0.35 16.19
C ALA A 176 7.67 0.19 17.70
N ARG A 177 6.56 -0.41 18.13
CA ARG A 177 6.22 -0.74 19.52
C ARG A 177 7.43 -1.28 20.31
N ARG A 178 8.11 -0.40 21.05
CA ARG A 178 8.81 -0.57 22.34
C ARG A 178 9.56 0.73 22.65
N ASP A 179 8.97 1.54 23.54
CA ASP A 179 9.68 2.44 24.45
C ASP A 179 10.53 3.60 23.90
N ALA A 180 10.38 4.01 22.63
CA ALA A 180 11.19 5.09 22.06
C ALA A 180 10.44 6.43 21.96
N SER A 181 11.13 7.50 22.32
CA SER A 181 10.79 8.93 22.32
C SER A 181 10.46 9.54 20.94
N GLY A 182 9.66 8.84 20.11
CA GLY A 182 9.25 9.26 18.77
C GLY A 182 7.88 9.93 18.68
N SER A 183 7.33 10.37 19.83
CA SER A 183 6.02 11.03 19.96
C SER A 183 5.79 12.14 18.93
N ASP A 184 6.85 12.87 18.57
CA ASP A 184 6.75 14.16 17.88
C ASP A 184 6.99 14.07 16.37
N ILE A 185 7.16 12.87 15.82
CA ILE A 185 7.33 12.70 14.36
C ILE A 185 5.95 12.76 13.68
N ALA A 186 5.67 13.85 12.97
CA ALA A 186 4.39 14.11 12.30
C ALA A 186 3.96 13.00 11.31
N TYR A 187 4.92 12.28 10.70
CA TYR A 187 4.64 11.20 9.74
C TYR A 187 4.30 9.84 10.37
N VAL A 188 4.37 9.68 11.71
CA VAL A 188 4.03 8.41 12.37
C VAL A 188 2.52 8.25 12.46
N ALA A 189 1.98 7.28 11.71
CA ALA A 189 0.55 6.98 11.66
C ALA A 189 0.23 5.59 12.24
N PHE A 190 -1.07 5.33 12.40
CA PHE A 190 -1.63 4.02 12.80
C PHE A 190 -1.04 3.43 14.11
N ARG A 191 -0.78 4.27 15.12
CA ARG A 191 -0.29 3.81 16.42
C ARG A 191 -1.26 2.80 17.04
N ARG A 192 -0.85 1.55 17.13
CA ARG A 192 -1.66 0.50 17.73
C ARG A 192 -1.34 0.40 19.22
N ARG A 193 -2.23 0.89 20.09
CA ARG A 193 -2.19 0.48 21.51
C ARG A 193 -2.49 -1.02 21.55
N LEU A 194 -1.61 -1.84 22.13
CA LEU A 194 -1.97 -3.24 22.36
C LEU A 194 -3.14 -3.22 23.35
N GLU A 195 -4.35 -3.49 22.87
CA GLU A 195 -5.39 -3.97 23.75
C GLU A 195 -4.92 -5.33 24.27
N ARG A 196 -4.59 -5.41 25.55
CA ARG A 196 -4.20 -6.68 26.16
C ARG A 196 -5.41 -7.60 26.04
N MET A 197 -5.25 -8.73 25.35
CA MET A 197 -6.25 -9.78 25.38
C MET A 197 -6.47 -10.20 26.85
N GLN A 198 -7.65 -9.91 27.39
CA GLN A 198 -7.99 -10.29 28.75
C GLN A 198 -8.44 -11.75 28.75
N THR A 199 -7.68 -12.62 29.43
CA THR A 199 -8.10 -14.00 29.66
C THR A 199 -9.30 -14.03 30.60
N ARG A 200 -10.38 -14.73 30.25
CA ARG A 200 -11.57 -14.92 31.11
C ARG A 200 -11.26 -15.92 32.23
N LYS A 201 -11.80 -15.68 33.44
CA LYS A 201 -11.62 -16.57 34.61
C LYS A 201 -12.72 -17.62 34.78
N ASN A 202 -13.68 -17.74 33.87
CA ASN A 202 -14.86 -18.61 34.03
C ASN A 202 -14.99 -19.63 32.89
N ARG A 203 -14.82 -20.92 33.21
CA ARG A 203 -14.80 -22.07 32.27
C ARG A 203 -16.16 -22.40 31.64
N LYS A 204 -17.27 -21.96 32.27
CA LYS A 204 -18.61 -22.44 31.88
C LYS A 204 -19.08 -21.99 30.49
N ASN A 205 -18.50 -20.94 29.91
CA ASN A 205 -18.85 -20.47 28.57
C ASN A 205 -18.00 -21.12 27.46
N ASP A 206 -16.96 -21.87 27.81
CA ASP A 206 -16.02 -22.42 26.82
C ASP A 206 -16.60 -23.67 26.13
N GLU A 207 -17.35 -24.51 26.85
CA GLU A 207 -18.02 -25.69 26.29
C GLU A 207 -19.09 -25.27 25.25
N ASP A 208 -20.02 -24.39 25.62
CA ASP A 208 -21.05 -23.85 24.70
C ASP A 208 -20.44 -23.14 23.47
N SER A 209 -19.32 -22.43 23.66
CA SER A 209 -18.63 -21.74 22.56
C SER A 209 -17.90 -22.73 21.65
N TYR A 210 -17.34 -23.79 22.22
CA TYR A 210 -16.66 -24.85 21.49
C TYR A 210 -17.63 -25.64 20.60
N GLU A 211 -18.82 -26.00 21.13
CA GLU A 211 -19.88 -26.64 20.33
C GLU A 211 -20.31 -25.77 19.14
N LYS A 212 -20.44 -24.46 19.34
CA LYS A 212 -20.75 -23.50 18.27
C LYS A 212 -19.67 -23.44 17.19
N ILE A 213 -18.38 -23.53 17.57
CA ILE A 213 -17.26 -23.58 16.63
C ILE A 213 -17.28 -24.87 15.81
N LEU A 214 -17.53 -26.03 16.45
CA LEU A 214 -17.65 -27.31 15.73
C LEU A 214 -18.79 -27.28 14.73
N LYS A 215 -19.95 -26.76 15.13
CA LYS A 215 -21.10 -26.56 14.23
C LYS A 215 -20.74 -25.63 13.06
N LEU A 216 -20.11 -24.49 13.35
CA LEU A 216 -19.67 -23.54 12.32
C LEU A 216 -18.70 -24.19 11.32
N GLY A 217 -17.70 -24.93 11.80
CA GLY A 217 -16.73 -25.61 10.94
C GLY A 217 -17.38 -26.66 10.03
N HIS A 218 -18.33 -27.44 10.56
CA HIS A 218 -19.11 -28.38 9.77
C HIS A 218 -20.02 -27.67 8.75
N ASP A 219 -20.69 -26.58 9.13
CA ASP A 219 -21.54 -25.81 8.22
C ASP A 219 -20.72 -25.17 7.08
N LEU A 220 -19.53 -24.63 7.39
CA LEU A 220 -18.58 -24.13 6.37
C LEU A 220 -18.07 -25.24 5.45
N SER A 221 -17.81 -26.44 5.98
CA SER A 221 -17.40 -27.59 5.16
C SER A 221 -18.48 -27.98 4.15
N ARG A 222 -19.76 -27.95 4.57
CA ARG A 222 -20.90 -28.15 3.65
C ARG A 222 -20.96 -27.07 2.57
N VAL A 223 -20.72 -25.82 2.95
CA VAL A 223 -20.70 -24.69 2.02
C VAL A 223 -19.60 -24.86 0.96
N VAL A 224 -18.39 -25.26 1.34
CA VAL A 224 -17.29 -25.54 0.38
C VAL A 224 -17.69 -26.62 -0.63
N ILE A 225 -18.30 -27.71 -0.19
CA ILE A 225 -18.78 -28.78 -1.08
C ILE A 225 -19.85 -28.25 -2.05
N LEU A 226 -20.79 -27.42 -1.57
CA LEU A 226 -21.79 -26.78 -2.43
C LEU A 226 -21.15 -25.87 -3.49
N PHE A 227 -20.12 -25.10 -3.12
CA PHE A 227 -19.37 -24.27 -4.07
C PHE A 227 -18.59 -25.10 -5.10
N ASP A 228 -17.93 -26.18 -4.68
CA ASP A 228 -17.21 -27.08 -5.59
C ASP A 228 -18.15 -27.78 -6.59
N MET A 229 -19.39 -28.09 -6.18
CA MET A 229 -20.41 -28.63 -7.07
C MET A 229 -20.93 -27.58 -8.08
N LEU A 230 -20.99 -26.30 -7.69
CA LEU A 230 -21.40 -25.21 -8.59
C LEU A 230 -20.30 -24.81 -9.59
N ARG A 231 -19.02 -25.02 -9.22
CA ARG A 231 -17.86 -24.72 -10.07
C ARG A 231 -17.68 -25.71 -11.23
N ARG A 232 -18.24 -26.92 -11.11
CA ARG A 232 -18.21 -27.97 -12.15
C ARG A 232 -19.32 -27.78 -13.18
#